data_AF-A0A816HP91-F1
#
_entry.id   AF-A0A816HP91-F1
#
_cell.length_a   1.000
_cell.length_b   1.000
_cell.length_c   1.000
_cell.angle_alpha   90.00
_cell.angle_beta   90.00
_cell.angle_gamma   90.00
#
_symmetry.space_group_name_H-M   'P 1'
#
loop_
_entity.id
_entity.type
_entity.pdbx_description
1 polymer ?
#
loop_
_entity_poly.entity_id
_entity_poly.type
_entity_poly.pdbx_seq_one_letter_code
_entity_poly.pdbx_strand_id
1 'polypeptide(L)'
;MRSSPTLHQVCSSDFIGQHWIGLMRFSDDKVWPRLPWRGFSARHFRLLFTLCQLANSSVNDILQRFATQSFITLNAISKDDFNIQTNITFNQFTELFIMNFDLLVNLGQLFTQIDQPYTMGDNAKFFDRFLRNETDDEH
;
A
#
# COMPACT_ATOMS: atom_id res chain seq x y z
N MET A 1 -2.38 30.63 -12.97
CA MET A 1 -3.19 29.44 -12.59
C MET A 1 -2.49 28.73 -11.45
N ARG A 2 -3.18 28.45 -10.33
CA ARG A 2 -2.64 27.71 -9.19
C ARG A 2 -3.19 26.29 -9.27
N SER A 3 -2.37 25.33 -9.66
CA SER A 3 -2.71 23.91 -9.60
C SER A 3 -2.51 23.43 -8.17
N SER A 4 -3.60 23.00 -7.52
CA SER A 4 -3.50 22.28 -6.25
C SER A 4 -3.00 20.87 -6.54
N PRO A 5 -1.91 20.40 -5.92
CA PRO A 5 -1.43 19.03 -6.13
C PRO A 5 -2.48 18.05 -5.62
N THR A 6 -2.82 17.05 -6.44
CA THR A 6 -3.65 15.92 -6.04
C THR A 6 -2.74 14.75 -5.68
N LEU A 7 -3.02 14.10 -4.54
CA LEU A 7 -2.28 12.92 -4.14
C LEU A 7 -2.70 11.74 -5.03
N HIS A 8 -1.72 11.10 -5.66
CA HIS A 8 -1.95 9.90 -6.45
C HIS A 8 -2.29 8.72 -5.52
N GLN A 9 -3.35 7.97 -5.83
CA GLN A 9 -3.70 6.78 -5.03
C GLN A 9 -2.67 5.68 -5.25
N VAL A 10 -2.01 5.24 -4.17
CA VAL A 10 -0.93 4.24 -4.20
C VAL A 10 -1.34 2.95 -4.90
N CYS A 11 -2.53 2.43 -4.58
CA CYS A 11 -3.02 1.16 -5.12
C CYS A 11 -3.51 1.23 -6.58
N SER A 12 -3.50 2.41 -7.18
CA SER A 12 -3.76 2.62 -8.62
C SER A 12 -2.50 2.97 -9.39
N SER A 13 -1.34 3.05 -8.72
CA SER A 13 -0.09 3.49 -9.32
C SER A 13 0.52 2.40 -10.19
N ASP A 14 1.04 2.79 -11.35
CA ASP A 14 1.84 1.93 -12.21
C ASP A 14 3.07 1.34 -11.48
N PHE A 15 3.55 2.01 -10.42
CA PHE A 15 4.70 1.55 -9.64
C PHE A 15 4.45 0.25 -8.86
N ILE A 16 3.20 -0.06 -8.52
CA ILE A 16 2.86 -1.35 -7.92
C ILE A 16 2.49 -2.39 -8.98
N GLY A 17 2.48 -2.01 -10.26
CA GLY A 17 2.21 -2.90 -11.38
C GLY A 17 3.32 -3.92 -11.59
N GLN A 18 2.94 -5.15 -11.94
CA GLN A 18 3.90 -6.24 -12.21
C GLN A 18 4.88 -5.89 -13.33
N HIS A 19 4.45 -5.08 -14.31
CA HIS A 19 5.32 -4.59 -15.38
C HIS A 19 6.48 -3.73 -14.83
N TRP A 20 6.17 -2.72 -14.02
CA TRP A 20 7.18 -1.85 -13.40
C TRP A 20 8.11 -2.61 -12.46
N ILE A 21 7.54 -3.45 -11.60
CA ILE A 21 8.30 -4.30 -10.69
C ILE A 21 9.22 -5.25 -11.48
N GLY A 22 8.74 -5.77 -12.62
CA GLY A 22 9.52 -6.59 -13.53
C GLY A 22 10.71 -5.84 -14.16
N LEU A 23 10.47 -4.64 -14.68
CA LEU A 23 11.54 -3.79 -15.25
C LEU A 23 12.65 -3.50 -14.23
N MET A 24 12.29 -3.28 -12.97
CA MET A 24 13.24 -3.05 -11.89
C MET A 24 14.09 -4.29 -11.54
N ARG A 25 13.64 -5.49 -11.94
CA ARG A 25 14.36 -6.76 -11.73
C ARG A 25 15.21 -7.21 -12.92
N PHE A 26 14.89 -6.76 -14.13
CA PHE A 26 15.45 -7.28 -15.39
C PHE A 26 16.48 -6.40 -16.09
N SER A 27 17.04 -5.38 -15.42
CA SER A 27 18.12 -4.59 -16.04
C SER A 27 19.35 -5.48 -16.26
N ASP A 28 19.64 -5.75 -17.53
CA ASP A 28 20.72 -6.61 -18.03
C ASP A 28 22.04 -6.34 -17.30
N ASP A 29 22.60 -7.37 -16.67
CA ASP A 29 23.83 -7.35 -15.86
C ASP A 29 25.06 -6.85 -16.63
N LYS A 30 24.94 -6.66 -17.96
CA LYS A 30 26.01 -6.26 -18.87
C LYS A 30 26.02 -4.77 -19.25
N VAL A 31 24.90 -4.05 -19.10
CA VAL A 31 24.78 -2.65 -19.57
C VAL A 31 24.86 -1.65 -18.41
N TRP A 32 24.34 -2.01 -17.23
CA TRP A 32 24.45 -1.19 -16.03
C TRP A 32 24.84 -2.07 -14.84
N PRO A 33 26.03 -1.88 -14.24
CA PRO A 33 26.41 -2.66 -13.08
C PRO A 33 25.34 -2.52 -11.99
N ARG A 34 24.90 -3.68 -11.48
CA ARG A 34 23.87 -3.90 -10.45
C ARG A 34 23.69 -2.71 -9.52
N LEU A 35 22.77 -1.82 -9.86
CA LEU A 35 22.36 -0.73 -8.98
C LEU A 35 21.63 -1.36 -7.78
N PRO A 36 22.21 -1.37 -6.57
CA PRO A 36 21.64 -2.09 -5.42
C PRO A 36 20.24 -1.60 -5.07
N TRP A 37 19.98 -0.33 -5.34
CA TRP A 37 18.68 0.31 -5.13
C TRP A 37 17.57 -0.30 -6.00
N ARG A 38 17.83 -0.80 -7.21
CA ARG A 38 16.77 -1.38 -8.07
C ARG A 38 16.17 -2.64 -7.47
N GLY A 39 17.03 -3.54 -7.01
CA GLY A 39 16.62 -4.76 -6.31
C GLY A 39 15.92 -4.45 -4.99
N PHE A 40 16.34 -3.40 -4.28
CA PHE A 40 15.68 -2.92 -3.07
C PHE A 40 14.29 -2.33 -3.37
N SER A 41 14.20 -1.39 -4.31
CA SER A 41 12.95 -0.76 -4.73
C SER A 41 11.93 -1.76 -5.27
N ALA A 42 12.36 -2.75 -6.06
CA ALA A 42 11.48 -3.80 -6.55
C ALA A 42 10.80 -4.58 -5.41
N ARG A 43 11.52 -4.84 -4.30
CA ARG A 43 10.95 -5.49 -3.11
C ARG A 43 9.95 -4.58 -2.41
N HIS A 44 10.25 -3.27 -2.31
CA HIS A 44 9.35 -2.30 -1.67
C HIS A 44 8.05 -2.12 -2.46
N PHE A 45 8.15 -1.95 -3.78
CA PHE A 45 6.96 -1.87 -4.63
C PHE A 45 6.14 -3.17 -4.62
N ARG A 46 6.80 -4.32 -4.50
CA ARG A 46 6.11 -5.60 -4.32
C ARG A 46 5.41 -5.71 -2.97
N LEU A 47 6.01 -5.22 -1.90
CA LEU A 47 5.35 -5.13 -0.59
C LEU A 47 4.11 -4.21 -0.67
N LEU A 48 4.23 -3.04 -1.29
CA LEU A 48 3.11 -2.12 -1.52
C LEU A 48 1.98 -2.78 -2.33
N PHE A 49 2.32 -3.52 -3.39
CA PHE A 49 1.36 -4.30 -4.15
C PHE A 49 0.59 -5.29 -3.26
N THR A 50 1.31 -6.08 -2.44
CA THR A 50 0.68 -7.03 -1.52
C THR A 50 -0.22 -6.34 -0.50
N LEU A 51 0.21 -5.22 0.08
CA LEU A 51 -0.60 -4.42 1.00
C LEU A 51 -1.87 -3.90 0.32
N CYS A 52 -1.80 -3.48 -0.94
CA CYS A 52 -2.96 -3.08 -1.72
C CYS A 52 -3.93 -4.24 -2.00
N GLN A 53 -3.41 -5.43 -2.32
CA GLN A 53 -4.25 -6.62 -2.48
C GLN A 53 -4.94 -7.00 -1.18
N LEU A 54 -4.21 -6.94 -0.07
CA LEU A 54 -4.72 -7.21 1.27
C LEU A 54 -5.81 -6.20 1.65
N ALA A 55 -5.58 -4.90 1.44
CA ALA A 55 -6.59 -3.86 1.68
C ALA A 55 -7.88 -4.15 0.90
N ASN A 56 -7.75 -4.45 -0.40
CA ASN A 56 -8.91 -4.75 -1.25
C ASN A 56 -9.65 -6.02 -0.78
N SER A 57 -8.91 -7.09 -0.45
CA SER A 57 -9.52 -8.31 0.09
C SER A 57 -10.22 -8.05 1.41
N SER A 58 -9.60 -7.31 2.32
CA SER A 58 -10.20 -6.97 3.61
C SER A 58 -11.47 -6.14 3.47
N VAL A 59 -11.50 -5.17 2.55
CA VAL A 59 -12.73 -4.40 2.26
C VAL A 59 -13.83 -5.31 1.72
N ASN A 60 -13.51 -6.19 0.76
CA ASN A 60 -14.49 -7.12 0.21
C ASN A 60 -15.01 -8.12 1.26
N ASP A 61 -14.13 -8.65 2.11
CA ASP A 61 -14.49 -9.52 3.23
C ASP A 61 -15.45 -8.81 4.20
N ILE A 62 -15.18 -7.54 4.51
CA ILE A 62 -16.05 -6.74 5.39
C ILE A 62 -17.41 -6.52 4.75
N LEU A 63 -17.45 -6.13 3.47
CA LEU A 63 -18.70 -5.95 2.73
C LEU A 63 -19.52 -7.23 2.68
N GLN A 64 -18.86 -8.38 2.45
CA GLN A 64 -19.52 -9.68 2.47
C GLN A 64 -20.07 -10.02 3.86
N ARG A 65 -19.28 -9.84 4.93
CA ARG A 65 -19.72 -10.09 6.31
C ARG A 65 -20.91 -9.21 6.68
N PHE A 66 -20.85 -7.93 6.34
CA PHE A 66 -21.95 -6.99 6.54
C PHE A 66 -23.21 -7.43 5.79
N ALA A 67 -23.09 -7.83 4.51
CA ALA A 67 -24.22 -8.32 3.72
C ALA A 67 -24.81 -9.63 4.25
N THR A 68 -23.99 -10.48 4.89
CA THR A 68 -24.45 -11.73 5.53
C THR A 68 -25.02 -11.54 6.93
N GLN A 69 -24.80 -10.39 7.58
CA GLN A 69 -25.51 -10.07 8.83
C GLN A 69 -26.96 -9.82 8.48
N SER A 70 -27.78 -10.85 8.66
CA SER A 70 -29.22 -10.74 8.50
C SER A 70 -29.77 -9.78 9.56
N PHE A 71 -30.17 -8.58 9.13
CA PHE A 71 -31.11 -7.74 9.89
C PHE A 71 -32.55 -8.32 9.89
N ILE A 72 -32.72 -9.56 9.42
CA ILE A 72 -34.00 -10.27 9.36
C ILE A 72 -34.36 -10.73 10.77
N THR A 73 -35.07 -9.88 11.48
CA THR A 73 -35.74 -10.21 12.73
C THR A 73 -37.16 -10.70 12.43
N LEU A 74 -37.68 -11.64 13.22
CA LEU A 74 -39.06 -12.14 13.10
C LEU A 74 -40.13 -11.03 13.23
N ASN A 75 -39.73 -9.88 13.78
CA ASN A 75 -40.55 -8.68 13.94
C ASN A 75 -39.95 -7.54 13.12
N ALA A 76 -40.78 -6.65 12.58
CA ALA A 76 -40.28 -5.41 11.99
C ALA A 76 -39.60 -4.56 13.08
N ILE A 77 -38.30 -4.31 12.92
CA ILE A 77 -37.56 -3.35 13.77
C ILE A 77 -37.96 -1.91 13.40
N SER A 78 -37.90 -1.01 14.38
CA SER A 78 -38.12 0.40 14.11
C SER A 78 -36.99 0.95 13.24
N LYS A 79 -37.27 2.03 12.48
CA LYS A 79 -36.25 2.72 11.70
C LYS A 79 -35.08 3.17 12.57
N ASP A 80 -35.37 3.62 13.80
CA ASP A 80 -34.36 4.11 14.73
C ASP A 80 -33.47 2.96 15.22
N ASP A 81 -34.06 1.81 15.59
CA ASP A 81 -33.30 0.63 15.99
C ASP A 81 -32.43 0.09 14.84
N PHE A 82 -32.98 0.07 13.62
CA PHE A 82 -32.21 -0.31 12.43
C PHE A 82 -31.00 0.62 12.21
N ASN A 83 -31.21 1.94 12.30
CA ASN A 83 -30.13 2.92 12.13
C ASN A 83 -29.08 2.80 13.24
N ILE A 84 -29.50 2.59 14.49
CA ILE A 84 -28.61 2.39 15.64
C ILE A 84 -27.76 1.15 15.42
N GLN A 85 -28.38 0.01 15.11
CA GLN A 85 -27.65 -1.24 14.89
C GLN A 85 -26.69 -1.13 13.71
N THR A 86 -27.14 -0.56 12.59
CA THR A 86 -26.31 -0.35 11.40
C THR A 86 -25.09 0.52 11.72
N ASN A 87 -25.28 1.62 12.47
CA ASN A 87 -24.19 2.53 12.82
C ASN A 87 -23.19 1.89 13.80
N ILE A 88 -23.68 1.15 14.81
CA ILE A 88 -22.81 0.42 15.75
C ILE A 88 -21.97 -0.61 14.98
N THR A 89 -22.61 -1.42 14.15
CA THR A 89 -21.97 -2.43 13.32
C THR A 89 -20.93 -1.79 12.41
N PHE A 90 -21.27 -0.71 11.71
CA PHE A 90 -20.37 0.02 10.82
C PHE A 90 -19.12 0.56 11.55
N ASN A 91 -19.31 1.16 12.73
CA ASN A 91 -18.20 1.70 13.53
C ASN A 91 -17.26 0.59 14.01
N GLN A 92 -17.82 -0.52 14.54
CA GLN A 92 -17.02 -1.67 14.95
C GLN A 92 -16.20 -2.25 13.79
N PHE A 93 -16.81 -2.38 12.61
CA PHE A 93 -16.09 -2.85 11.42
C PHE A 93 -14.97 -1.91 11.00
N THR A 94 -15.20 -0.59 11.06
CA THR A 94 -14.19 0.42 10.72
C THR A 94 -13.00 0.37 11.67
N GLU A 95 -13.25 0.29 12.98
CA GLU A 95 -12.19 0.19 13.99
C GLU A 95 -11.35 -1.08 13.81
N LEU A 96 -12.01 -2.23 13.62
CA LEU A 96 -11.33 -3.50 13.36
C LEU A 96 -10.49 -3.45 12.08
N PHE A 97 -10.98 -2.79 11.03
CA PHE A 97 -10.22 -2.64 9.78
C PHE A 97 -8.94 -1.83 10.02
N ILE A 98 -9.06 -0.66 10.66
CA ILE A 98 -7.90 0.21 10.94
C ILE A 98 -6.86 -0.52 11.78
N MET A 99 -7.28 -1.16 12.87
CA MET A 99 -6.35 -1.90 13.75
C MET A 99 -5.63 -3.04 13.03
N ASN A 100 -6.35 -3.85 12.25
CA ASN A 100 -5.75 -4.96 11.53
C ASN A 100 -4.80 -4.48 10.42
N PHE A 101 -5.18 -3.41 9.71
CA PHE A 101 -4.35 -2.84 8.66
C PHE A 101 -3.07 -2.24 9.23
N ASP A 102 -3.15 -1.47 10.33
CA ASP A 102 -1.99 -0.91 11.03
C ASP A 102 -1.04 -2.01 11.53
N LEU A 103 -1.57 -3.08 12.11
CA LEU A 103 -0.77 -4.23 12.53
C LEU A 103 0.03 -4.82 11.36
N LEU A 104 -0.62 -5.00 10.20
CA LEU A 104 0.00 -5.58 9.02
C LEU A 104 1.07 -4.66 8.43
N VAL A 105 0.83 -3.34 8.42
CA VAL A 105 1.83 -2.34 8.02
C VAL A 105 3.03 -2.36 8.96
N ASN A 106 2.80 -2.36 10.28
CA ASN A 106 3.86 -2.38 11.29
C ASN A 106 4.72 -3.66 11.19
N LEU A 107 4.08 -4.82 10.99
CA LEU A 107 4.80 -6.07 10.73
C LEU A 107 5.63 -5.97 9.44
N GLY A 108 5.05 -5.44 8.37
CA GLY A 108 5.77 -5.20 7.11
C GLY A 108 7.00 -4.31 7.29
N GLN A 109 6.87 -3.22 8.05
CA GLN A 109 7.98 -2.32 8.37
C GLN A 109 9.10 -3.04 9.14
N LEU A 110 8.75 -3.85 10.15
CA LEU A 110 9.73 -4.64 10.90
C LEU A 110 10.52 -5.57 9.98
N PHE A 111 9.85 -6.27 9.06
CA PHE A 111 10.53 -7.13 8.08
C PHE A 111 11.47 -6.33 7.17
N THR A 112 11.09 -5.14 6.72
CA THR A 112 11.96 -4.28 5.89
C THR A 112 13.18 -3.73 6.64
N GLN A 113 13.08 -3.53 7.96
CA GLN A 113 14.20 -3.08 8.80
C GLN A 113 15.20 -4.22 9.05
N ILE A 114 14.71 -5.44 9.30
CA ILE A 114 15.57 -6.62 9.51
C ILE A 114 16.38 -6.96 8.25
N ASP A 115 15.78 -6.77 7.07
CA ASP A 115 16.40 -7.07 5.78
C ASP A 115 17.39 -5.99 5.27
N GLN A 116 17.74 -4.95 6.04
CA GLN A 116 18.69 -3.94 5.58
C GLN A 116 20.09 -4.52 5.34
N PRO A 117 20.61 -4.57 4.09
CA PRO A 117 22.04 -4.65 3.88
C PRO A 117 22.62 -3.25 4.12
N TYR A 118 23.59 -3.17 5.02
CA TYR A 118 24.40 -2.00 5.37
C TYR A 118 25.03 -1.32 4.12
N THR A 119 24.26 -0.52 3.37
CA THR A 119 24.74 0.31 2.25
C THR A 119 23.92 1.60 2.16
N MET A 120 23.83 2.33 3.27
CA MET A 120 22.98 3.52 3.40
C MET A 120 23.61 4.80 2.80
N GLY A 121 24.91 4.78 2.46
CA GLY A 121 25.65 5.98 2.03
C GLY A 121 25.31 6.50 0.63
N ASP A 122 25.18 5.60 -0.36
CA ASP A 122 25.00 6.00 -1.77
C ASP A 122 23.53 6.05 -2.18
N ASN A 123 22.69 5.21 -1.59
CA ASN A 123 21.27 5.11 -1.94
C ASN A 123 20.46 6.34 -1.50
N ALA A 124 20.77 6.90 -0.32
CA ALA A 124 20.10 8.11 0.17
C ALA A 124 20.36 9.30 -0.78
N LYS A 125 21.60 9.46 -1.26
CA LYS A 125 21.98 10.54 -2.17
C LYS A 125 21.30 10.43 -3.55
N PHE A 126 21.09 9.20 -4.04
CA PHE A 126 20.40 8.97 -5.31
C PHE A 126 18.90 9.30 -5.25
N PHE A 127 18.18 8.83 -4.22
CA PHE A 127 16.75 9.16 -4.08
C PHE A 127 16.53 10.66 -3.93
N ASP A 128 17.42 11.32 -3.18
CA ASP A 128 17.38 12.75 -2.96
C ASP A 128 17.67 13.53 -4.27
N ARG A 129 18.57 13.01 -5.14
CA ARG A 129 18.84 13.56 -6.49
C ARG A 129 17.71 13.30 -7.49
N PHE A 130 17.11 12.11 -7.46
CA PHE A 130 15.95 11.74 -8.29
C PHE A 130 14.72 12.60 -7.97
N LEU A 131 14.44 12.85 -6.70
CA LEU A 131 13.36 13.76 -6.27
C LEU A 131 13.66 15.23 -6.64
N ARG A 132 14.93 15.61 -6.77
CA ARG A 132 15.37 16.93 -7.24
C ARG A 132 15.40 17.07 -8.77
N ASN A 133 15.18 15.99 -9.53
CA ASN A 133 15.22 15.97 -11.00
C ASN A 133 16.53 16.55 -11.57
N GLU A 134 17.65 16.36 -10.87
CA GLU A 134 18.98 16.78 -11.32
C GLU A 134 19.54 15.71 -12.27
N THR A 135 19.76 16.08 -13.54
CA THR A 135 20.47 15.25 -14.52
C THR A 135 21.97 15.33 -14.29
N ASP A 136 22.65 14.18 -14.39
CA ASP A 136 24.11 14.12 -14.36
C ASP A 136 24.67 14.78 -15.62
N ASP A 137 25.27 15.96 -15.49
CA ASP A 137 26.19 16.50 -16.50
C ASP A 137 27.47 15.66 -16.47
N GLU A 138 27.63 14.78 -17.46
CA GLU A 138 28.84 13.99 -17.71
C GLU A 138 30.04 14.90 -18.01
N HIS A 139 31.18 14.63 -17.35
CA HIS A 139 32.54 14.82 -17.87
C HIS A 139 33.39 13.61 -17.49
#